data_AF-A0A968P9P9-F1
#
_entry.id   AF-A0A968P9P9-F1
#
_cell.length_a   1.000
_cell.length_b   1.000
_cell.length_c   1.000
_cell.angle_alpha   90.00
_cell.angle_beta   90.00
_cell.angle_gamma   90.00
#
_symmetry.space_group_name_H-M   'P 1'
#
loop_
_entity.id
_entity.type
_entity.pdbx_description
1 polymer ?
#
loop_
_entity_poly.entity_id
_entity_poly.type
_entity_poly.pdbx_seq_one_letter_code
_entity_poly.pdbx_strand_id
1 'polypeptide(L)'
;MIKRPPPQAEDFVVLAPGESISATVELSAFYAMRTTGQYEVRFRSTSHEAPATKAGRAALIALGSAPIVFWIDGEDALGCRSPGCRAARQGAAGGQHLY
;
A
#
# COMPACT_ATOMS: atom_id res chain seq x y z
N MET A 1 -8.86 -11.54 -10.22
CA MET A 1 -7.71 -11.78 -11.13
C MET A 1 -8.21 -11.65 -12.57
N ILE A 2 -7.44 -11.04 -13.47
CA ILE A 2 -7.84 -10.78 -14.86
C ILE A 2 -6.78 -11.37 -15.80
N LYS A 3 -7.19 -12.17 -16.79
CA LYS A 3 -6.30 -12.66 -17.86
C LYS A 3 -6.11 -11.57 -18.91
N ARG A 4 -4.85 -11.32 -19.31
CA ARG A 4 -4.49 -10.32 -20.32
C ARG A 4 -3.66 -10.96 -21.45
N PRO A 5 -3.76 -10.46 -22.69
CA PRO A 5 -2.83 -10.82 -23.76
C PRO A 5 -1.42 -10.27 -23.45
N PRO A 6 -0.38 -10.63 -24.23
CA PRO A 6 0.92 -10.00 -24.13
C PRO A 6 0.82 -8.47 -24.27
N PRO A 7 1.53 -7.69 -23.44
CA PRO A 7 1.46 -6.22 -23.47
C PRO A 7 1.95 -5.67 -24.82
N GLN A 8 1.26 -4.66 -25.33
CA GLN A 8 1.63 -3.88 -26.51
C GLN A 8 2.36 -2.59 -26.12
N ALA A 9 2.88 -1.84 -27.09
CA ALA A 9 3.65 -0.62 -26.83
C ALA A 9 2.85 0.42 -26.02
N GLU A 10 1.53 0.48 -26.24
CA GLU A 10 0.60 1.41 -25.60
C GLU A 10 0.31 1.04 -24.13
N ASP A 11 0.65 -0.18 -23.70
CA ASP A 11 0.48 -0.64 -22.32
C ASP A 11 1.64 -0.22 -21.39
N PHE A 12 2.69 0.39 -21.94
CA PHE A 12 3.86 0.85 -21.18
C PHE A 12 3.80 2.35 -20.91
N VAL A 13 4.25 2.74 -19.71
CA VAL A 13 4.47 4.15 -19.35
C VAL A 13 5.93 4.49 -19.64
N VAL A 14 6.17 5.57 -20.39
CA VAL A 14 7.51 6.09 -20.66
C VAL A 14 7.92 7.03 -19.53
N LEU A 15 9.13 6.84 -19.01
CA LEU A 15 9.75 7.72 -18.01
C LEU A 15 11.02 8.31 -18.62
N ALA A 16 11.04 9.62 -18.84
CA ALA A 16 12.24 10.32 -19.29
C ALA A 16 13.29 10.43 -18.15
N PRO A 17 14.58 10.60 -18.48
CA PRO A 17 15.60 10.80 -17.46
C PRO A 17 15.30 12.01 -16.56
N GLY A 18 15.24 11.78 -15.25
CA GLY A 18 14.90 12.82 -14.26
C GLY A 18 13.40 13.11 -14.13
N GLU A 19 12.54 12.50 -14.95
CA GLU A 19 11.10 12.58 -14.80
C GLU A 19 10.63 11.81 -13.57
N SER A 20 9.58 12.30 -12.92
CA SER A 20 8.92 11.64 -11.79
C SER A 20 7.42 11.59 -12.04
N ILE A 21 6.84 10.39 -11.93
CA ILE A 21 5.40 10.18 -12.00
C ILE A 21 4.91 9.73 -10.61
N SER A 22 3.80 10.32 -10.17
CA SER A 22 3.17 10.03 -8.89
C SER A 22 1.71 9.64 -9.09
N ALA A 23 1.23 8.68 -8.30
CA ALA A 23 -0.17 8.29 -8.28
C ALA A 23 -0.65 8.12 -6.83
N THR A 24 -1.88 8.55 -6.56
CA THR A 24 -2.55 8.33 -5.27
C THR A 24 -3.53 7.17 -5.44
N VAL A 25 -3.45 6.19 -4.54
CA VAL A 25 -4.30 4.99 -4.58
C VAL A 25 -5.01 4.80 -3.25
N GLU A 26 -6.25 4.32 -3.33
CA GLU A 26 -7.03 3.85 -2.20
C GLU A 26 -6.76 2.35 -2.03
N LEU A 27 -6.52 1.87 -0.80
CA LEU A 27 -6.11 0.48 -0.53
C LEU A 27 -7.18 -0.34 0.18
N SER A 28 -8.02 0.28 1.01
CA SER A 28 -8.98 -0.40 1.87
C SER A 28 -10.13 -1.05 1.10
N ALA A 29 -10.41 -0.63 -0.14
CA ALA A 29 -11.35 -1.30 -1.04
C ALA A 29 -10.78 -2.59 -1.64
N PHE A 30 -9.45 -2.71 -1.75
CA PHE A 30 -8.78 -3.84 -2.40
C PHE A 30 -8.18 -4.84 -1.40
N TYR A 31 -7.84 -4.39 -0.20
CA TYR A 31 -7.27 -5.20 0.86
C TYR A 31 -8.13 -5.16 2.12
N ALA A 32 -8.19 -6.29 2.83
CA ALA A 32 -8.89 -6.38 4.11
C ALA A 32 -8.11 -5.61 5.20
N MET A 33 -8.43 -4.32 5.37
CA MET A 33 -7.83 -3.42 6.36
C MET A 33 -8.86 -2.98 7.42
N ARG A 34 -9.77 -3.88 7.79
CA ARG A 34 -10.95 -3.59 8.64
C ARG A 34 -10.71 -3.72 10.13
N THR A 35 -9.57 -4.29 10.55
CA THR A 35 -9.24 -4.53 11.95
C THR A 35 -8.30 -3.46 12.48
N THR A 36 -8.54 -2.95 13.68
CA THR A 36 -7.63 -1.99 14.31
C THR A 36 -6.24 -2.59 14.53
N GLY A 37 -5.21 -1.83 14.16
CA GLY A 37 -3.83 -2.23 14.40
C GLY A 37 -2.80 -1.47 13.59
N GLN A 38 -1.55 -1.92 13.70
CA GLN A 38 -0.46 -1.44 12.85
C GLN A 38 -0.43 -2.21 11.53
N TYR A 39 -0.35 -1.47 10.44
CA TYR A 39 -0.24 -2.00 9.09
C TYR A 39 1.09 -1.56 8.46
N GLU A 40 1.78 -2.49 7.81
CA GLU A 40 2.92 -2.22 6.92
C GLU A 40 2.47 -2.33 5.47
N VAL A 41 2.72 -1.28 4.69
CA VAL A 41 2.43 -1.24 3.25
C VAL A 41 3.71 -1.02 2.47
N ARG A 42 3.87 -1.76 1.37
CA ARG A 42 4.97 -1.61 0.42
C ARG A 42 4.50 -1.82 -1.00
N PHE A 43 4.95 -0.97 -1.91
CA PHE A 43 4.77 -1.20 -3.33
C PHE A 43 5.75 -2.27 -3.80
N ARG A 44 5.26 -3.26 -4.55
CA ARG A 44 6.07 -4.28 -5.21
C ARG A 44 5.45 -4.58 -6.56
N SER A 45 6.25 -4.45 -7.61
CA SER A 45 5.84 -4.79 -8.97
C SER A 45 7.04 -5.30 -9.76
N THR A 46 6.75 -6.05 -10.81
CA THR A 46 7.72 -6.41 -11.84
C THR A 46 7.31 -5.72 -13.13
N SER A 47 8.19 -4.95 -13.74
CA SER A 47 7.97 -4.41 -15.08
C SER A 47 8.82 -5.17 -16.08
N HIS A 48 8.25 -5.40 -17.26
CA HIS A 48 9.05 -5.69 -18.44
C HIS A 48 9.53 -4.35 -19.02
N GLU A 49 10.73 -4.32 -19.59
CA GLU A 49 11.06 -3.24 -20.52
C GLU A 49 10.10 -3.30 -21.71
N ALA A 50 9.71 -2.13 -22.23
CA ALA A 50 9.01 -2.06 -23.50
C ALA A 50 9.86 -2.79 -24.56
N PRO A 51 9.27 -3.60 -25.45
CA PRO A 51 10.02 -4.28 -26.48
C PRO A 51 10.78 -3.24 -27.32
N ALA A 52 12.11 -3.18 -27.16
CA ALA A 52 12.94 -2.33 -27.98
C ALA A 52 12.78 -2.78 -29.44
N THR A 53 12.70 -1.83 -30.36
CA THR A 53 12.66 -2.10 -31.82
C THR A 53 13.92 -2.82 -32.33
N LYS A 54 14.92 -3.04 -31.48
CA LYS A 54 16.06 -3.93 -31.71
C LYS A 54 16.04 -5.04 -30.68
N ALA A 55 16.33 -6.27 -31.15
CA ALA A 55 16.26 -7.58 -30.49
C ALA A 55 17.08 -7.75 -29.18
N GLY A 56 16.97 -6.82 -28.25
CA GLY A 56 17.44 -6.95 -26.88
C GLY A 56 16.39 -7.68 -26.06
N ARG A 57 16.84 -8.66 -25.26
CA ARG A 57 15.97 -9.39 -24.33
C ARG A 57 15.41 -8.41 -23.31
N ALA A 58 14.08 -8.23 -23.29
CA ALA A 58 13.42 -7.41 -22.29
C ALA A 58 13.84 -7.88 -20.88
N ALA A 59 14.56 -7.04 -20.16
CA ALA A 59 14.93 -7.33 -18.79
C ALA A 59 13.68 -7.21 -17.91
N LEU A 60 13.51 -8.15 -16.97
CA LEU A 60 12.57 -7.96 -15.88
C LEU A 60 13.21 -7.03 -14.85
N ILE A 61 12.54 -5.92 -14.57
CA ILE A 61 12.96 -4.96 -13.55
C ILE A 61 12.02 -5.10 -12.37
N ALA A 62 12.59 -5.28 -11.17
CA ALA A 62 11.84 -5.25 -9.93
C ALA A 62 11.70 -3.80 -9.45
N LEU A 63 10.45 -3.35 -9.29
CA LEU A 63 10.10 -2.06 -8.72
C LEU A 63 9.63 -2.28 -7.30
N GLY A 64 10.18 -1.53 -6.35
CA GLY A 64 9.79 -1.62 -4.96
C GLY A 64 9.93 -0.28 -4.24
N SER A 65 9.08 -0.05 -3.25
CA SER A 65 9.25 1.06 -2.32
C SER A 65 9.87 0.59 -1.01
N ALA A 66 10.40 1.54 -0.24
CA ALA A 66 10.53 1.36 1.20
C ALA A 66 9.13 1.10 1.82
N PRO A 67 9.04 0.30 2.90
CA PRO A 67 7.78 0.11 3.59
C PRO A 67 7.38 1.39 4.33
N ILE A 68 6.07 1.62 4.41
CA ILE A 68 5.47 2.59 5.33
C ILE A 68 4.68 1.84 6.39
N VAL A 69 4.71 2.32 7.63
CA VAL A 69 3.99 1.73 8.76
C VAL A 69 3.07 2.78 9.35
N PHE A 70 1.80 2.44 9.53
CA PHE A 70 0.82 3.34 10.12
C PHE A 70 -0.26 2.58 10.89
N TRP A 71 -0.88 3.26 11.86
CA TRP A 71 -2.01 2.76 12.62
C TRP A 71 -3.31 2.98 11.85
N ILE A 72 -4.20 1.98 11.86
CA ILE A 72 -5.55 2.08 11.33
C ILE A 72 -6.53 1.78 12.46
N ASP A 73 -7.53 2.65 12.61
CA ASP A 73 -8.72 2.34 13.38
C ASP A 73 -9.73 1.62 12.47
N GLY A 74 -9.87 0.32 12.69
CA GLY A 74 -10.78 -0.54 11.96
C GLY A 74 -12.24 -0.36 12.37
N GLU A 75 -13.11 -1.13 11.74
CA GLU A 75 -14.55 -1.16 12.04
C GLU A 75 -14.82 -1.61 13.49
N ASP A 76 -13.92 -2.41 14.07
CA ASP A 76 -13.93 -2.83 15.47
C ASP A 76 -13.65 -1.68 16.45
N ALA A 77 -12.84 -0.68 16.08
CA ALA A 77 -12.73 0.55 16.86
C ALA A 77 -14.00 1.40 16.81
N LEU A 78 -14.73 1.36 15.69
CA LEU A 78 -15.96 2.11 15.49
C LEU A 78 -17.16 1.55 16.30
N GLY A 79 -17.13 0.27 16.67
CA GLY A 79 -18.07 -0.36 17.60
C GLY A 79 -17.98 0.17 19.03
N CYS A 80 -16.87 0.82 19.39
CA CYS A 80 -16.64 1.47 20.68
C CYS A 80 -17.06 2.95 20.73
N ARG A 81 -18.04 3.34 19.91
CA ARG A 81 -18.61 4.70 19.94
C ARG A 81 -19.62 4.92 21.06
N SER A 82 -20.08 3.87 21.75
CA SER A 82 -20.89 4.00 22.95
C SER A 82 -20.05 4.51 24.13
N PRO A 83 -20.57 5.45 24.96
CA PRO A 83 -19.80 6.11 26.04
C PRO A 83 -19.09 5.13 27.00
N GLY A 84 -19.66 3.95 27.21
CA GLY A 84 -19.08 2.91 28.08
C GLY A 84 -17.78 2.30 27.55
N CYS A 85 -17.58 2.18 26.23
CA CYS A 85 -16.33 1.62 25.69
C CYS A 85 -15.17 2.64 25.72
N ARG A 86 -15.48 3.96 25.69
CA ARG A 86 -14.45 5.02 25.78
C ARG A 86 -13.85 5.13 27.20
N ALA A 87 -14.68 4.96 28.23
CA ALA A 87 -14.25 4.97 29.63
C ALA A 87 -13.35 3.78 29.99
N ALA A 88 -13.63 2.58 29.45
CA ALA A 88 -12.82 1.39 29.65
C ALA A 88 -11.39 1.53 29.10
N ARG A 89 -11.19 2.32 28.02
CA ARG A 89 -9.87 2.57 27.45
C ARG A 89 -9.07 3.67 28.18
N GLN A 90 -9.74 4.67 28.78
CA GLN A 90 -9.06 5.68 29.62
C GLN A 90 -8.57 5.10 30.96
N GLY A 91 -9.21 4.07 31.49
CA GLY A 91 -8.75 3.35 32.68
C GLY A 91 -7.51 2.47 32.47
N ALA A 92 -7.22 2.06 31.23
CA ALA A 92 -6.06 1.21 30.91
C ALA A 92 -4.76 2.00 30.67
N ALA A 93 -4.83 3.32 30.50
CA ALA A 93 -3.67 4.21 30.31
C ALA A 93 -3.22 4.92 31.61
N GLY A 94 -3.64 4.42 32.78
CA GLY A 94 -3.29 4.96 34.10
C GLY A 94 -2.03 4.35 34.74
N GLY A 95 -1.11 3.81 33.93
CA GLY A 95 0.04 3.03 34.40
C GLY A 95 1.39 3.67 34.08
N GLN A 96 1.79 4.65 34.89
CA GLN A 96 3.16 4.92 35.32
C GLN A 96 4.19 5.39 34.26
N HIS A 97 4.37 6.72 34.19
CA HIS A 97 5.70 7.32 34.02
C HIS A 97 6.17 7.79 35.40
N LEU A 98 7.03 6.99 36.04
CA LEU A 98 7.87 7.40 37.16
C LEU A 98 9.30 6.91 36.88
N TYR A 99 10.21 7.88 36.85
CA TYR A 99 11.65 7.85 36.58
C TYR A 99 12.11 7.51 35.16
#